data_AF-A0A2I0EZ49-F1
#
_entry.id   AF-A0A2I0EZ49-F1
#
_cell.length_a   1.000
_cell.length_b   1.000
_cell.length_c   1.000
_cell.angle_alpha   90.00
_cell.angle_beta   90.00
_cell.angle_gamma   90.00
#
_symmetry.space_group_name_H-M   'P 1'
#
loop_
_entity.id
_entity.type
_entity.pdbx_description
1 polymer ?
#
loop_
_entity_poly.entity_id
_entity_poly.type
_entity_poly.pdbx_seq_one_letter_code
_entity_poly.pdbx_strand_id
1 'polypeptide(L)' 'MSISNQNIRIQVTIPKNVKNQLEIKAENNNRSISNYVASLILKDLSKEPSQKD' A
#
# COMPACT_ATOMS: atom_id res chain seq x y z
N MET A 1 -6.08 12.56 5.60
CA MET A 1 -6.16 12.13 4.19
C MET A 1 -7.57 12.39 3.70
N SER A 2 -7.72 13.21 2.65
CA SER A 2 -8.98 13.34 1.93
C SER A 2 -9.33 11.98 1.30
N ILE A 3 -10.52 11.45 1.61
CA ILE A 3 -11.02 10.27 0.89
C ILE A 3 -11.52 10.81 -0.45
N SER A 4 -10.72 10.67 -1.50
CA SER A 4 -11.24 10.83 -2.86
C SER A 4 -12.38 9.84 -3.05
N ASN A 5 -13.48 10.27 -3.68
CA ASN A 5 -14.60 9.39 -4.06
C ASN A 5 -14.19 8.25 -5.02
N GLN A 6 -12.95 8.26 -5.51
CA GLN A 6 -12.38 7.23 -6.37
C GLN A 6 -11.62 6.13 -5.60
N ASN A 7 -11.43 6.29 -4.28
CA ASN A 7 -10.67 5.34 -3.47
C ASN A 7 -11.60 4.48 -2.62
N ILE A 8 -11.36 3.17 -2.62
CA ILE A 8 -12.01 2.22 -1.71
C ILE A 8 -11.06 1.78 -0.60
N ARG A 9 -11.60 1.47 0.58
CA ARG A 9 -10.83 0.98 1.73
C ARG A 9 -10.95 -0.54 1.83
N ILE A 10 -9.83 -1.18 2.11
CA ILE A 10 -9.79 -2.60 2.47
C ILE A 10 -9.14 -2.74 3.86
N GLN A 11 -9.61 -3.72 4.63
CA GLN A 11 -8.97 -4.13 5.87
C GLN A 11 -8.05 -5.31 5.56
N VAL A 12 -6.80 -5.24 6.00
CA VAL A 12 -5.82 -6.31 5.82
C VAL A 12 -5.28 -6.75 7.18
N THR A 13 -5.30 -8.06 7.41
CA THR A 13 -4.72 -8.67 8.61
C THR A 13 -3.32 -9.16 8.30
N ILE A 14 -2.32 -8.66 9.03
CA ILE A 14 -0.93 -9.07 8.89
C ILE A 14 -0.32 -9.41 10.25
N PRO A 15 0.72 -10.26 10.30
CA PRO A 15 1.48 -10.51 11.52
C PRO A 15 2.06 -9.21 12.12
N LYS A 16 2.13 -9.13 13.45
CA LYS A 16 2.60 -7.93 14.17
C LYS A 16 4.02 -7.53 13.78
N ASN A 17 4.92 -8.50 13.61
CA ASN A 17 6.30 -8.26 13.16
C ASN A 17 6.35 -7.62 11.76
N VAL A 18 5.47 -8.02 10.85
CA VAL A 18 5.39 -7.45 9.50
C VAL A 18 4.93 -5.99 9.56
N LYS A 19 3.92 -5.68 10.40
CA LYS A 19 3.48 -4.29 10.62
C LYS A 19 4.64 -3.39 11.07
N ASN A 20 5.43 -3.85 12.05
CA ASN A 20 6.56 -3.07 12.57
C ASN A 20 7.63 -2.83 11.49
N GLN A 21 7.90 -3.84 10.65
CA GLN A 21 8.84 -3.67 9.53
C GLN A 21 8.31 -2.69 8.47
N LEU A 22 7.00 -2.70 8.21
CA LEU A 22 6.37 -1.76 7.28
C LEU A 22 6.39 -0.33 7.83
N GLU A 23 6.21 -0.13 9.15
CA GLU A 23 6.32 1.17 9.81
C GLU A 23 7.70 1.79 9.60
N ILE A 24 8.76 1.05 9.94
CA ILE A 24 10.15 1.52 9.78
C ILE A 24 10.42 1.87 8.30
N LYS A 25 9.98 1.01 7.36
CA LYS A 25 10.16 1.27 5.93
C LYS A 25 9.37 2.49 5.46
N ALA A 26 8.16 2.69 5.95
CA ALA A 26 7.32 3.83 5.58
C ALA A 26 7.91 5.15 6.11
N GLU A 27 8.40 5.17 7.35
CA GLU A 27 9.10 6.30 7.96
C GLU A 27 10.36 6.68 7.18
N ASN A 28 11.19 5.70 6.82
CA ASN A 28 12.38 5.93 5.98
C ASN A 28 12.05 6.53 4.60
N ASN A 29 10.81 6.36 4.14
CA ASN A 29 10.31 6.93 2.89
C ASN A 29 9.47 8.22 3.09
N ASN A 30 9.42 8.77 4.31
CA ASN A 30 8.58 9.91 4.69
C ASN A 30 7.09 9.72 4.29
N ARG A 31 6.57 8.50 4.46
CA ARG A 31 5.20 8.13 4.10
C ARG A 31 4.49 7.47 5.28
N SER A 32 3.16 7.53 5.27
CA SER A 32 2.35 6.67 6.13
C SER A 32 2.42 5.21 5.65
N ILE A 33 2.18 4.27 6.58
CA ILE A 33 2.11 2.84 6.28
C ILE A 33 1.14 2.57 5.12
N SER A 34 -0.07 3.15 5.18
CA SER A 34 -1.11 2.92 4.18
C SER A 34 -0.66 3.37 2.78
N ASN A 35 -0.02 4.54 2.67
CA ASN A 35 0.49 5.02 1.39
C ASN A 35 1.69 4.20 0.91
N TYR A 36 2.57 3.78 1.82
CA TYR A 36 3.69 2.91 1.50
C TYR A 36 3.20 1.58 0.92
N VAL A 37 2.26 0.91 1.60
CA VAL A 37 1.65 -0.34 1.13
C VAL A 37 0.92 -0.14 -0.20
N ALA A 38 0.09 0.90 -0.33
CA ALA A 38 -0.58 1.19 -1.59
C ALA A 38 0.41 1.37 -2.75
N SER A 39 1.53 2.05 -2.52
CA SER A 39 2.56 2.24 -3.57
C SER A 39 3.26 0.93 -3.96
N LEU A 40 3.43 0.00 -3.02
CA LEU A 40 3.97 -1.33 -3.33
C LEU A 40 2.99 -2.12 -4.18
N ILE A 41 1.71 -2.12 -3.83
CA ILE A 41 0.64 -2.81 -4.57
C ILE A 41 0.55 -2.23 -5.99
N LEU A 42 0.47 -0.91 -6.13
CA LEU A 42 0.41 -0.26 -7.44
C LEU A 42 1.65 -0.56 -8.29
N LYS A 43 2.83 -0.58 -7.69
CA LYS A 43 4.07 -0.95 -8.38
C LYS A 43 4.04 -2.39 -8.85
N ASP A 44 3.50 -3.30 -8.04
CA ASP A 44 3.37 -4.71 -8.39
C ASP A 44 2.38 -4.90 -9.54
N LEU A 45 1.19 -4.31 -9.43
CA LEU A 45 0.15 -4.34 -10.48
C LEU A 45 0.62 -3.67 -11.78
N SER A 46 1.46 -2.63 -11.71
CA SER A 46 2.00 -1.97 -12.91
C SER A 46 3.03 -2.80 -13.67
N LYS A 47 3.58 -3.85 -13.04
CA LYS A 47 4.52 -4.78 -13.70
C LYS A 47 3.82 -5.91 -14.41
N GLU A 48 2.55 -6.16 -14.10
CA GLU A 48 1.74 -7.07 -14.89
C GLU A 48 1.32 -6.33 -16.19
N PRO A 49 1.71 -6.82 -17.38
CA PRO A 49 1.14 -6.30 -18.61
C PRO A 49 -0.35 -6.63 -18.59
N SER A 50 -1.15 -5.58 -18.39
CA SER A 50 -2.59 -5.48 -18.60
C SER A 50 -3.23 -6.77 -19.13
N GLN A 51 -3.89 -7.53 -18.26
CA GLN A 51 -4.95 -8.40 -18.75
C GLN A 51 -6.01 -7.49 -19.36
N LYS A 52 -6.10 -7.55 -20.69
CA LYS A 52 -7.16 -6.99 -21.49
C LYS A 52 -8.47 -7.62 -21.04
N ASP A 53 -9.46 -6.78 -20.73
CA ASP A 53 -10.88 -7.08 -20.90
C ASP A 53 -11.57 -5.80 -21.38
#